data_AF-A0A5B9DA69-F1
#
_entry.id   AF-A0A5B9DA69-F1
#
_cell.length_a   1.000
_cell.length_b   1.000
_cell.length_c   1.000
_cell.angle_alpha   90.00
_cell.angle_beta   90.00
_cell.angle_gamma   90.00
#
_symmetry.space_group_name_H-M   'P 1'
#
loop_
_entity.id
_entity.type
_entity.pdbx_description
1 polymer ?
#
loop_
_entity_poly.entity_id
_entity_poly.type
_entity_poly.pdbx_seq_one_letter_code
_entity_poly.pdbx_strand_id
1 'polypeptide(L)'
;MSDDELHRIRMQKMQEILNKKKQAEQRSQRVELPIDNKMDQILAVLLAPNANQYLSIIKQRNYELFTKIRQKIFPPKIMPELDLLLQYLRQGMIRRGVISLIEIQQIERQILGIGSSITIKKQGQDAKTLSNFLKDEED
;
A
#
# COMPACT_ATOMS: atom_id res chain seq x y z
N MET A 1 -14.88 -21.64 -55.87
CA MET A 1 -14.14 -21.77 -54.60
C MET A 1 -13.48 -23.12 -54.61
N SER A 2 -12.16 -23.14 -54.70
CA SER A 2 -11.37 -24.36 -54.84
C SER A 2 -11.21 -25.00 -53.46
N ASP A 3 -11.33 -26.32 -53.33
CA ASP A 3 -11.24 -27.03 -52.04
C ASP A 3 -9.98 -26.67 -51.23
N ASP A 4 -8.88 -26.32 -51.91
CA ASP A 4 -7.63 -25.86 -51.31
C ASP A 4 -7.76 -24.52 -50.56
N GLU A 5 -8.59 -23.59 -51.03
CA GLU A 5 -8.84 -22.32 -50.34
C GLU A 5 -9.63 -22.54 -49.05
N LEU A 6 -10.61 -23.46 -49.10
CA LEU A 6 -11.41 -23.83 -47.94
C LEU A 6 -10.55 -24.53 -46.87
N HIS A 7 -9.61 -25.38 -47.30
CA HIS A 7 -8.68 -26.06 -46.42
C HIS A 7 -7.70 -25.08 -45.73
N ARG A 8 -7.17 -24.10 -46.47
CA ARG A 8 -6.31 -23.04 -45.90
C ARG A 8 -7.05 -22.19 -44.86
N ILE A 9 -8.29 -21.80 -45.14
CA ILE A 9 -9.11 -21.01 -44.21
C ILE A 9 -9.39 -21.80 -42.91
N ARG A 10 -9.68 -23.11 -43.00
CA ARG A 10 -9.86 -23.97 -41.82
C ARG A 10 -8.59 -24.03 -40.96
N MET A 11 -7.43 -24.23 -41.58
CA MET A 11 -6.15 -24.31 -40.87
C MET A 11 -5.83 -23.00 -40.15
N GLN A 12 -6.06 -21.86 -40.82
CA GLN A 12 -5.80 -20.54 -40.24
C GLN A 12 -6.73 -20.25 -39.06
N LYS A 13 -8.03 -20.55 -39.18
CA LYS A 13 -9.01 -20.44 -38.08
C LYS A 13 -8.66 -21.35 -36.90
N MET A 14 -8.23 -22.59 -37.16
CA MET A 14 -7.84 -23.54 -36.13
C MET A 14 -6.61 -23.04 -35.36
N GLN A 15 -5.64 -22.47 -36.07
CA GLN A 15 -4.43 -21.91 -35.46
C GLN A 15 -4.72 -20.66 -34.63
N GLU A 16 -5.65 -19.80 -35.07
CA GLU A 16 -6.14 -18.68 -34.27
C GLU A 16 -6.85 -19.14 -32.99
N ILE A 17 -7.69 -20.18 -33.07
CA ILE A 17 -8.41 -20.73 -31.91
C ILE A 17 -7.41 -21.31 -30.91
N LEU A 18 -6.41 -22.07 -31.37
CA LEU A 18 -5.36 -22.63 -30.52
C LEU A 18 -4.54 -21.53 -29.84
N ASN A 19 -4.17 -20.47 -30.56
CA ASN A 19 -3.43 -19.35 -29.98
C ASN A 19 -4.25 -18.58 -28.94
N LYS A 20 -5.55 -18.34 -29.20
CA LYS A 20 -6.46 -17.72 -28.22
C LYS A 20 -6.63 -18.58 -26.97
N LYS A 21 -6.79 -19.89 -27.13
CA LYS A 21 -6.93 -20.83 -26.02
C LYS A 21 -5.67 -20.90 -25.18
N LYS A 22 -4.49 -20.97 -25.82
CA LYS A 22 -3.18 -20.96 -25.14
C LYS A 22 -2.93 -19.66 -24.37
N GLN A 23 -3.33 -18.51 -24.92
CA GLN A 23 -3.26 -17.22 -24.22
C GLN A 23 -4.25 -17.15 -23.05
N ALA A 24 -5.46 -17.70 -23.18
CA ALA A 24 -6.43 -17.76 -22.10
C ALA A 24 -5.95 -18.67 -20.97
N GLU A 25 -5.43 -19.86 -21.27
CA GLU A 25 -4.86 -20.79 -20.29
C GLU A 25 -3.63 -20.20 -19.59
N GLN A 26 -2.73 -19.52 -20.32
CA GLN A 26 -1.61 -18.79 -19.70
C GLN A 26 -2.06 -17.63 -18.80
N ARG A 27 -3.20 -16.99 -19.09
CA ARG A 27 -3.79 -15.97 -18.21
C ARG A 27 -4.40 -16.60 -16.96
N SER A 28 -5.07 -17.74 -17.10
CA SER A 28 -5.64 -18.50 -15.98
C SER A 28 -4.57 -19.11 -15.06
N GLN A 29 -3.38 -19.41 -15.60
CA GLN A 29 -2.23 -19.91 -14.83
C GLN A 29 -1.41 -18.79 -14.16
N ARG A 30 -1.78 -17.52 -14.34
CA ARG A 30 -1.24 -16.45 -13.48
C ARG A 30 -1.81 -16.66 -12.10
N VAL A 31 -1.07 -17.37 -11.25
CA VAL A 31 -1.33 -17.51 -9.82
C VAL A 31 -1.68 -16.12 -9.29
N GLU A 32 -2.95 -15.91 -8.92
CA GLU A 32 -3.34 -14.67 -8.29
C GLU A 32 -2.54 -14.53 -7.01
N LEU A 33 -1.78 -13.44 -6.92
CA LEU A 33 -0.99 -13.17 -5.74
C LEU A 33 -1.96 -13.03 -4.54
N PRO A 34 -1.67 -13.67 -3.39
CA PRO A 34 -2.40 -13.39 -2.17
C PRO A 34 -2.46 -11.89 -1.90
N ILE A 35 -3.58 -11.42 -1.36
CA ILE A 35 -3.82 -9.99 -1.07
C ILE A 35 -2.68 -9.41 -0.21
N ASP A 36 -2.14 -10.21 0.71
CA ASP A 36 -0.99 -9.81 1.52
C ASP A 36 0.26 -9.50 0.71
N ASN A 37 0.58 -10.36 -0.26
CA ASN A 37 1.73 -10.16 -1.14
C ASN A 37 1.56 -8.92 -2.03
N LYS A 38 0.32 -8.65 -2.47
CA LYS A 38 -0.01 -7.44 -3.25
C LYS A 38 0.27 -6.18 -2.43
N MET A 39 -0.20 -6.16 -1.18
CA MET A 39 0.05 -5.06 -0.26
C MET A 39 1.53 -4.88 0.06
N ASP A 40 2.26 -5.97 0.32
CA ASP A 40 3.69 -5.91 0.63
C ASP A 40 4.50 -5.33 -0.55
N GLN A 41 4.13 -5.67 -1.79
CA GLN A 41 4.74 -5.06 -2.98
C GLN A 41 4.46 -3.57 -3.08
N ILE A 42 3.23 -3.13 -2.82
CA ILE A 42 2.87 -1.71 -2.85
C ILE A 42 3.60 -0.97 -1.72
N LEU A 43 3.63 -1.54 -0.51
CA LEU A 43 4.34 -0.99 0.66
C LEU A 43 5.83 -0.76 0.36
N ALA A 44 6.50 -1.78 -0.19
CA ALA A 44 7.92 -1.71 -0.49
C ALA A 44 8.27 -0.58 -1.48
N VAL A 45 7.31 -0.17 -2.32
CA VAL A 45 7.50 0.91 -3.29
C VAL A 45 7.10 2.28 -2.72
N LEU A 46 6.02 2.35 -1.94
CA LEU A 46 5.53 3.60 -1.36
C LEU A 46 6.43 4.10 -0.22
N LEU A 47 7.01 3.20 0.57
CA LEU A 47 7.88 3.53 1.70
C LEU A 47 9.28 3.90 1.22
N ALA A 48 9.85 4.93 1.86
CA ALA A 48 11.28 5.18 1.74
C ALA A 48 12.08 3.99 2.32
N PRO A 49 13.32 3.73 1.88
CA PRO A 49 14.09 2.55 2.30
C PRO A 49 14.27 2.46 3.82
N ASN A 50 14.54 3.59 4.47
CA ASN A 50 14.65 3.70 5.93
C ASN A 50 13.31 3.45 6.65
N ALA A 51 12.20 3.94 6.08
CA ALA A 51 10.86 3.70 6.59
C ALA A 51 10.48 2.22 6.51
N ASN A 52 10.85 1.55 5.42
CA ASN A 52 10.60 0.11 5.23
C ASN A 52 11.43 -0.74 6.21
N GLN A 53 12.70 -0.37 6.43
CA GLN A 53 13.54 -0.99 7.46
C GLN A 53 12.93 -0.84 8.86
N TYR A 54 12.50 0.38 9.21
CA TYR A 54 11.87 0.65 10.49
C TYR A 54 10.58 -0.16 10.69
N LEU A 55 9.72 -0.20 9.66
CA LEU A 55 8.49 -0.98 9.70
C LEU A 55 8.77 -2.49 9.85
N SER A 56 9.84 -2.99 9.22
CA SER A 56 10.29 -4.38 9.37
C SER A 56 10.74 -4.70 10.80
N ILE A 57 11.42 -3.76 11.47
CA ILE A 57 11.77 -3.89 12.89
C ILE A 57 10.51 -3.91 13.77
N ILE A 58 9.53 -3.04 13.49
CA ILE A 58 8.24 -3.06 14.21
C ILE A 58 7.56 -4.41 14.03
N LYS A 59 7.52 -4.95 12.80
CA LYS A 59 6.92 -6.27 12.51
C LYS A 59 7.54 -7.38 13.36
N GLN A 60 8.86 -7.35 13.58
CA GLN A 60 9.57 -8.33 14.42
C GLN A 60 9.30 -8.14 15.92
N ARG A 61 9.16 -6.88 16.38
CA ARG A 61 8.98 -6.56 17.80
C ARG A 61 7.53 -6.69 18.28
N ASN A 62 6.60 -6.15 17.49
CA ASN A 62 5.18 -6.09 17.81
C ASN A 62 4.35 -6.20 16.53
N TYR A 63 3.89 -7.42 16.25
CA TYR A 63 3.09 -7.72 15.07
C TYR A 63 1.71 -7.04 15.07
N GLU A 64 1.11 -6.83 16.25
CA GLU A 64 -0.19 -6.17 16.36
C GLU A 64 -0.07 -4.68 15.98
N LEU A 65 0.96 -4.00 16.47
CA LEU A 65 1.28 -2.62 16.10
C LEU A 65 1.56 -2.49 14.60
N PHE A 66 2.34 -3.40 14.03
CA PHE A 66 2.55 -3.47 12.58
C PHE A 66 1.23 -3.60 11.82
N THR A 67 0.32 -4.47 12.26
CA THR A 67 -0.98 -4.68 11.63
C THR A 67 -1.83 -3.41 11.68
N LYS A 68 -1.85 -2.70 12.82
CA LYS A 68 -2.56 -1.42 12.96
C LYS A 68 -1.97 -0.33 12.07
N ILE A 69 -0.64 -0.22 12.00
CA ILE A 69 0.04 0.72 11.08
C ILE A 69 -0.34 0.38 9.64
N ARG A 70 -0.28 -0.90 9.26
CA ARG A 70 -0.63 -1.37 7.92
C ARG A 70 -2.08 -1.07 7.56
N GLN A 71 -3.04 -1.24 8.46
CA GLN A 71 -4.45 -0.87 8.25
C GLN A 71 -4.67 0.65 8.13
N LYS A 72 -3.86 1.44 8.83
CA LYS A 72 -3.85 2.91 8.69
C LYS A 72 -3.35 3.34 7.31
N ILE A 73 -2.29 2.70 6.80
CA ILE A 73 -1.75 2.98 5.46
C ILE A 73 -2.67 2.42 4.37
N PHE A 74 -3.24 1.22 4.60
CA PHE A 74 -4.19 0.58 3.69
C PHE A 74 -5.56 0.40 4.35
N PRO A 75 -6.41 1.43 4.32
CA PRO A 75 -7.79 1.30 4.77
C PRO A 75 -8.53 0.18 4.04
N PRO A 76 -9.51 -0.48 4.67
CA PRO A 76 -10.29 -1.54 4.01
C PRO A 76 -11.00 -1.08 2.73
N LYS A 77 -11.25 0.23 2.60
CA LYS A 77 -11.87 0.84 1.42
C LYS A 77 -11.04 0.72 0.14
N ILE A 78 -9.71 0.63 0.24
CA ILE A 78 -8.82 0.51 -0.94
C ILE A 78 -8.47 -0.95 -1.29
N MET A 79 -8.93 -1.93 -0.52
CA MET A 79 -8.76 -3.36 -0.82
C MET A 79 -9.24 -3.76 -2.23
N PRO A 80 -10.44 -3.34 -2.71
CA PRO A 80 -10.89 -3.67 -4.07
C PRO A 80 -10.04 -3.01 -5.17
N GLU A 81 -9.33 -1.93 -4.84
CA GLU A 81 -8.50 -1.16 -5.79
C GLU A 81 -7.03 -1.60 -5.79
N LEU A 82 -6.66 -2.61 -4.99
CA LEU A 82 -5.26 -3.07 -4.90
C LEU A 82 -4.70 -3.55 -6.25
N ASP A 83 -5.52 -4.20 -7.07
CA ASP A 83 -5.10 -4.64 -8.39
C ASP A 83 -4.87 -3.48 -9.35
N LEU A 84 -5.68 -2.44 -9.25
CA LEU A 84 -5.49 -1.20 -10.01
C LEU A 84 -4.23 -0.47 -9.55
N LEU A 85 -3.99 -0.38 -8.24
CA LEU A 85 -2.76 0.17 -7.66
C LEU A 85 -1.52 -0.58 -8.13
N LEU A 86 -1.55 -1.91 -8.15
CA LEU A 86 -0.45 -2.72 -8.69
C LEU A 86 -0.24 -2.48 -10.18
N GLN A 87 -1.31 -2.29 -10.95
CA GLN A 87 -1.20 -1.96 -12.37
C GLN A 87 -0.51 -0.60 -12.57
N TYR A 88 -0.90 0.43 -11.82
CA TYR A 88 -0.25 1.75 -11.87
C TYR A 88 1.20 1.70 -11.40
N LEU A 89 1.50 0.88 -10.39
CA LEU A 89 2.87 0.64 -9.93
C LEU A 89 3.73 0.05 -11.05
N ARG A 90 3.22 -0.96 -11.77
CA ARG A 90 3.91 -1.59 -12.93
C ARG A 90 4.10 -0.62 -14.09
N GLN A 91 3.17 0.30 -14.29
CA GLN A 91 3.26 1.35 -15.31
C GLN A 91 4.18 2.50 -14.90
N GLY A 92 4.73 2.50 -13.68
CA GLY A 92 5.60 3.55 -13.19
C GLY A 92 4.88 4.86 -12.86
N MET A 93 3.55 4.83 -12.76
CA MET A 93 2.72 6.02 -12.49
C MET A 93 2.68 6.39 -11.00
N ILE A 94 3.15 5.51 -10.12
CA ILE A 94 3.19 5.74 -8.68
C ILE A 94 4.57 6.25 -8.28
N ARG A 95 4.59 7.38 -7.58
CA ARG A 95 5.81 7.93 -6.97
C ARG A 95 6.32 6.98 -5.89
N ARG A 96 7.63 6.74 -5.88
CA ARG A 96 8.27 5.83 -4.92
C ARG A 96 8.77 6.61 -3.72
N GLY A 97 8.81 5.97 -2.55
CA GLY A 97 9.36 6.57 -1.33
C GLY A 97 8.62 7.82 -0.87
N VAL A 98 7.32 7.90 -1.14
CA VAL A 98 6.45 9.02 -0.73
C VAL A 98 6.33 9.07 0.78
N ILE A 99 6.25 7.90 1.42
CA ILE A 99 6.08 7.79 2.86
C ILE A 99 7.47 7.72 3.52
N SER A 100 7.78 8.79 4.24
CA SER A 100 9.01 8.98 5.00
C SER A 100 9.00 8.21 6.33
N LEU A 101 10.19 8.09 6.94
CA LEU A 101 10.34 7.49 8.27
C LEU A 101 9.53 8.24 9.33
N ILE A 102 9.50 9.57 9.25
CA ILE A 102 8.83 10.44 10.22
C ILE A 102 7.33 10.16 10.23
N GLU A 103 6.71 9.98 9.05
CA GLU A 103 5.28 9.67 8.95
C GLU A 103 4.95 8.31 9.58
N ILE A 104 5.79 7.29 9.38
CA ILE A 104 5.60 5.99 10.04
C ILE A 104 5.72 6.10 11.55
N GLN A 105 6.71 6.83 12.06
CA GLN A 105 6.88 7.07 13.50
C GLN A 105 5.70 7.86 14.08
N GLN A 106 5.14 8.82 13.33
CA GLN A 106 3.95 9.55 13.75
C GLN A 106 2.73 8.63 13.83
N ILE A 107 2.52 7.75 12.84
CA ILE A 107 1.42 6.77 12.86
C ILE A 107 1.58 5.82 14.06
N GLU A 108 2.79 5.33 14.30
CA GLU A 108 3.11 4.51 15.49
C GLU A 108 2.74 5.24 16.78
N ARG A 109 3.21 6.49 16.95
CA ARG A 109 2.89 7.30 18.13
C ARG A 109 1.40 7.54 18.31
N GLN A 110 0.67 7.79 17.22
CA GLN A 110 -0.79 7.94 17.26
C GLN A 110 -1.48 6.66 17.73
N ILE A 111 -1.06 5.49 17.23
CA ILE A 111 -1.64 4.20 17.64
C ILE A 111 -1.32 3.90 19.12
N LEU A 112 -0.14 4.27 19.58
CA LEU A 112 0.27 4.14 20.98
C LEU A 112 -0.33 5.22 21.90
N GLY A 113 -1.07 6.19 21.36
CA GLY A 113 -1.64 7.30 22.13
C GLY A 113 -0.62 8.32 22.62
N ILE A 114 0.60 8.32 22.08
CA ILE A 114 1.69 9.22 22.47
C ILE A 114 1.54 10.55 21.72
N GLY A 115 0.73 11.45 22.27
CA GLY A 115 0.54 12.81 21.76
C GLY A 115 1.80 13.68 21.88
N SER A 116 1.88 14.74 21.07
CA SER A 116 2.84 15.84 21.28
C SER A 116 2.29 16.78 22.36
N SER A 117 2.67 16.53 23.61
CA SER A 117 2.37 17.44 24.72
C SER A 117 3.54 18.42 24.87
N ILE A 118 3.28 19.71 24.61
CA ILE A 118 4.21 20.78 25.00
C ILE A 118 3.71 21.30 26.34
N THR A 119 4.54 21.21 27.37
CA THR A 119 4.25 21.75 28.70
C THR A 119 4.98 23.09 28.87
N ILE A 120 4.23 24.13 29.24
CA ILE A 120 4.73 25.46 29.54
C ILE A 120 4.72 25.62 31.06
N LYS A 121 5.83 26.05 31.64
CA LYS A 121 5.93 26.40 33.06
C LYS A 121 6.38 27.86 33.19
N LYS A 122 5.46 28.75 33.58
CA LYS A 122 5.80 30.12 33.99
C LYS A 122 6.34 30.11 35.42
N GLN A 123 7.25 31.03 35.74
CA GLN A 123 7.86 31.11 37.07
C GLN A 123 6.77 31.33 38.13
N GLY A 124 6.64 30.40 39.09
CA GLY A 124 5.61 30.45 40.14
C GLY A 124 4.25 29.84 39.78
N GLN A 125 4.07 29.21 38.61
CA GLN A 125 2.83 28.52 38.23
C GLN A 125 3.06 27.03 37.93
N ASP A 126 2.00 26.24 38.06
CA ASP A 126 1.99 24.84 37.67
C ASP A 126 2.14 24.69 36.15
N ALA A 127 2.76 23.58 35.74
CA ALA A 127 2.97 23.30 34.32
C ALA A 127 1.62 23.07 33.62
N LYS A 128 1.33 23.89 32.61
CA LYS A 128 0.13 23.76 31.78
C LYS A 128 0.51 23.25 30.39
N THR A 129 -0.37 22.46 29.78
CA THR A 129 -0.23 22.07 28.37
C THR A 129 -0.47 23.27 27.46
N LEU A 130 0.29 23.41 26.37
CA LEU A 130 0.20 24.54 25.44
C LEU A 130 -1.22 24.72 24.87
N SER A 131 -1.93 23.62 24.62
CA SER A 131 -3.33 23.65 24.17
C SER A 131 -4.30 24.23 25.20
N ASN A 132 -4.03 24.06 26.50
CA ASN A 132 -4.82 24.64 27.57
C ASN A 132 -4.42 26.10 27.78
N PHE A 133 -3.13 26.40 27.69
CA PHE A 133 -2.60 27.76 27.80
C PHE A 133 -3.18 28.70 26.73
N LEU A 134 -3.29 28.25 25.47
CA LEU A 134 -3.86 29.07 24.40
C LEU A 134 -5.36 29.33 24.57
N LYS A 135 -6.11 28.40 25.17
CA LYS A 135 -7.53 28.60 25.46
C LYS A 135 -7.76 29.62 26.56
N ASP A 136 -6.87 29.65 27.55
CA ASP A 136 -6.92 30.61 28.66
C ASP A 136 -6.57 32.06 28.23
N GLU A 137 -5.99 32.29 27.04
CA GLU A 137 -5.66 33.63 26.52
C GLU A 137 -6.73 34.22 25.58
N GLU A 138 -7.73 33.44 25.15
CA GLU A 138 -8.83 33.91 24.29
C GLU A 138 -10.04 34.46 25.07
N ASP A 139 -10.05 34.32 26.41
CA ASP A 139 -11.04 34.88 27.36
C ASP A 139 -10.49 36.13 28.08
#